data_AF-A0AAV5JNL1-F1
#
_entry.id   AF-A0AAV5JNL1-F1
#
_cell.length_a   1.000
_cell.length_b   1.000
_cell.length_c   1.000
_cell.angle_alpha   90.00
_cell.angle_beta   90.00
_cell.angle_gamma   90.00
#
_symmetry.space_group_name_H-M   'P 1'
#
loop_
_entity.id
_entity.type
_entity.pdbx_description
1 polymer ?
#
loop_
_entity_poly.entity_id
_entity_poly.type
_entity_poly.pdbx_seq_one_letter_code
_entity_poly.pdbx_strand_id
1 'polypeptide(L)' 'MDITRPKGQQCLLEWARPLLGRHAIRELIDPGLRNSYLEQEIYSMLQCASLCIRHNPHSRPRMSQVLRMLEVDIVIN' A
#
# COMPACT_ATOMS: atom_id res chain seq x y z
N MET A 1 0.64 -1.83 -18.51
CA MET A 1 1.41 -3.00 -18.01
C MET A 1 2.86 -2.79 -18.40
N ASP A 2 3.79 -3.02 -17.49
CA ASP A 2 5.24 -2.95 -17.75
C ASP A 2 5.70 -4.30 -18.33
N ILE A 3 5.85 -4.35 -19.65
CA ILE A 3 6.23 -5.59 -20.36
C ILE A 3 7.69 -6.00 -20.13
N THR A 4 8.51 -5.13 -19.54
CA THR A 4 9.91 -5.43 -19.22
C THR A 4 10.06 -6.29 -17.96
N ARG A 5 8.99 -6.40 -17.15
CA ARG A 5 8.96 -7.19 -15.91
C ARG A 5 8.60 -8.66 -16.17
N PRO A 6 8.99 -9.57 -15.26
CA PRO A 6 8.57 -10.98 -15.32
C PRO A 6 7.05 -11.15 -15.35
N LYS A 7 6.56 -12.27 -15.88
CA LYS A 7 5.14 -12.62 -15.84
C LYS A 7 4.61 -12.57 -14.40
N GLY A 8 3.44 -11.97 -14.20
CA GLY A 8 2.87 -11.72 -12.87
C GLY A 8 3.35 -10.43 -12.20
N GLN A 9 4.40 -9.77 -12.72
CA GLN A 9 4.91 -8.48 -12.24
C GLN A 9 4.61 -7.29 -13.16
N GLN A 10 3.98 -7.55 -14.31
CA GLN A 10 3.72 -6.56 -15.35
C GLN A 10 2.55 -5.62 -14.99
N CYS A 11 1.66 -6.07 -14.11
CA CYS A 11 0.60 -5.26 -13.53
C CYS A 11 0.89 -5.06 -12.05
N LEU A 12 1.08 -3.80 -11.64
CA LEU A 12 1.40 -3.46 -10.25
C LEU A 12 0.32 -3.99 -9.29
N LEU A 13 -0.94 -3.91 -9.68
CA LEU A 13 -2.06 -4.41 -8.88
C LEU A 13 -1.97 -5.91 -8.65
N GLU A 14 -1.75 -6.69 -9.71
CA GLU A 14 -1.66 -8.15 -9.63
C GLU A 14 -0.45 -8.60 -8.81
N TRP A 15 0.68 -7.92 -8.97
CA TRP A 15 1.88 -8.16 -8.18
C TRP A 15 1.70 -7.81 -6.70
N ALA A 16 1.12 -6.65 -6.40
CA ALA A 16 1.03 -6.13 -5.05
C ALA A 16 -0.05 -6.82 -4.22
N ARG A 17 -1.15 -7.28 -4.81
CA ARG A 17 -2.27 -7.94 -4.09
C ARG A 17 -1.85 -9.01 -3.08
N PRO A 18 -1.10 -10.07 -3.46
CA PRO A 18 -0.69 -11.09 -2.50
C PRO A 18 0.26 -10.56 -1.44
N LEU A 19 1.07 -9.55 -1.77
CA LEU A 19 2.01 -8.91 -0.83
C LEU A 19 1.29 -8.05 0.21
N LEU A 20 0.28 -7.30 -0.23
CA LEU A 20 -0.58 -6.49 0.63
C LEU A 20 -1.38 -7.36 1.61
N GLY A 21 -1.82 -8.55 1.18
CA GLY A 21 -2.54 -9.48 2.04
C GLY A 21 -1.70 -10.10 3.17
N ARG A 22 -0.37 -10.12 3.03
CA ARG A 22 0.58 -10.67 4.01
C ARG A 22 1.46 -9.60 4.68
N HIS A 23 1.19 -8.32 4.42
CA HIS A 23 1.98 -7.19 4.92
C HIS A 23 3.48 -7.32 4.64
N ALA A 24 3.82 -7.76 3.43
CA ALA A 24 5.19 -7.95 2.97
C ALA A 24 5.89 -6.60 2.70
N ILE A 25 6.17 -5.83 3.76
CA ILE A 25 6.73 -4.48 3.72
C ILE A 25 8.04 -4.45 2.93
N ARG A 26 8.95 -5.38 3.21
CA ARG A 26 10.28 -5.42 2.59
C ARG A 26 10.23 -5.63 1.09
N GLU A 27 9.23 -6.36 0.60
CA GLU A 27 9.01 -6.61 -0.82
C GLU A 27 8.23 -5.49 -1.51
N LEU A 28 7.46 -4.71 -0.76
CA LEU A 28 6.60 -3.63 -1.28
C LEU A 28 7.28 -2.26 -1.26
N ILE A 29 8.20 -2.03 -0.34
CA ILE A 29 8.84 -0.73 -0.16
C ILE A 29 9.78 -0.41 -1.32
N ASP A 30 9.81 0.85 -1.73
CA ASP A 30 10.76 1.31 -2.75
C ASP A 30 12.20 1.21 -2.20
N PRO A 31 13.09 0.42 -2.83
CA PRO A 31 14.49 0.33 -2.42
C PRO A 31 15.22 1.69 -2.43
N GLY A 32 14.75 2.63 -3.24
CA GLY A 32 15.27 4.01 -3.32
C GLY A 32 15.11 4.80 -2.02
N LEU A 33 14.20 4.39 -1.12
CA LEU A 33 14.01 5.03 0.17
C LEU A 33 15.15 4.71 1.15
N ARG A 34 15.95 3.64 0.95
CA ARG A 34 17.17 3.35 1.74
C ARG A 34 17.00 3.42 3.28
N ASN A 35 15.81 3.08 3.79
CA ASN A 35 15.39 3.18 5.21
C ASN A 35 14.92 4.57 5.70
N SER A 36 14.72 5.53 4.80
CA SER A 36 14.14 6.84 5.08
C SER A 36 12.61 6.77 5.14
N TYR A 37 12.08 5.93 6.03
CA TYR A 37 10.65 5.80 6.28
C TYR A 37 10.38 5.29 7.70
N LEU A 38 9.24 5.65 8.27
CA LEU A 38 8.75 5.04 9.51
C LEU A 38 7.94 3.78 9.17
N GLU A 39 8.28 2.65 9.77
CA GLU A 39 7.54 1.39 9.52
C GLU A 39 6.05 1.52 9.79
N GLN A 40 5.67 2.33 10.80
CA GLN A 40 4.27 2.59 11.14
C GLN A 40 3.52 3.31 10.02
N GLU A 41 4.15 4.29 9.37
CA GLU A 41 3.56 5.00 8.23
C GLU A 41 3.37 4.05 7.05
N ILE A 42 4.37 3.21 6.77
CA ILE A 42 4.26 2.19 5.72
C ILE A 42 3.14 1.20 6.03
N TYR A 43 3.02 0.74 7.28
CA TYR A 43 1.93 -0.14 7.67
C TYR A 43 0.56 0.47 7.39
N SER A 44 0.35 1.73 7.79
CA SER A 44 -0.89 2.48 7.51
C SER A 44 -1.14 2.62 6.01
N MET A 45 -0.11 2.95 5.22
CA MET A 45 -0.20 3.03 3.76
C MET A 45 -0.59 1.69 3.12
N LEU A 46 0.02 0.58 3.55
CA LEU A 46 -0.29 -0.76 3.03
C LEU A 46 -1.72 -1.18 3.37
N GLN A 47 -2.18 -0.89 4.59
CA GLN A 47 -3.58 -1.13 4.97
C GLN A 47 -4.56 -0.32 4.13
N CYS A 48 -4.30 0.98 3.98
CA CYS A 48 -5.12 1.85 3.15
C CYS A 48 -5.17 1.34 1.70
N ALA A 49 -4.01 1.02 1.12
CA ALA A 49 -3.93 0.50 -0.24
C ALA A 49 -4.72 -0.79 -0.42
N SER A 50 -4.59 -1.76 0.51
CA SER A 50 -5.30 -3.04 0.48
C SER A 50 -6.83 -2.87 0.46
N LEU A 51 -7.34 -1.91 1.21
CA LEU A 51 -8.77 -1.57 1.24
C LEU A 51 -9.21 -0.86 -0.05
N CYS A 52 -8.41 0.08 -0.57
CA CYS A 52 -8.70 0.84 -1.79
C CYS A 52 -8.79 -0.05 -3.03
N ILE A 53 -8.00 -1.12 -3.11
CA ILE A 53 -7.94 -2.00 -4.29
C ILE A 53 -8.92 -3.17 -4.24
N ARG A 54 -9.87 -3.23 -3.29
CA ARG A 54 -10.82 -4.34 -3.21
C ARG A 54 -11.63 -4.46 -4.51
N HIS A 55 -11.87 -5.70 -4.94
CA HIS A 55 -12.61 -5.97 -6.18
C HIS A 55 -14.01 -5.33 -6.14
N ASN A 56 -14.77 -5.60 -5.07
CA ASN A 56 -16.06 -4.98 -4.82
C ASN A 56 -15.91 -3.47 -4.54
N PRO A 57 -16.47 -2.58 -5.39
CA PRO A 57 -16.42 -1.13 -5.19
C PRO A 57 -17.06 -0.68 -3.87
N HIS A 58 -18.13 -1.34 -3.42
CA HIS A 58 -18.82 -1.00 -2.18
C HIS A 58 -18.01 -1.32 -0.92
N SER A 59 -16.97 -2.15 -1.05
CA SER A 59 -16.07 -2.48 0.05
C SER A 59 -14.86 -1.54 0.13
N ARG A 60 -14.72 -0.59 -0.81
CA ARG A 60 -13.63 0.40 -0.82
C ARG A 60 -13.98 1.57 0.11
N PRO A 61 -13.00 2.15 0.79
CA PRO A 61 -13.20 3.29 1.67
C PRO A 61 -13.57 4.54 0.86
N ARG A 62 -14.33 5.46 1.48
CA ARG A 62 -14.50 6.83 0.99
C ARG A 62 -13.18 7.59 1.13
N MET A 63 -12.98 8.62 0.31
CA MET A 63 -11.76 9.44 0.40
C MET A 63 -11.54 10.10 1.76
N SER A 64 -12.60 10.44 2.50
CA SER A 64 -12.48 10.94 3.87
C SER A 64 -11.95 9.89 4.85
N GLN A 65 -12.25 8.61 4.63
CA GLN A 65 -11.70 7.50 5.41
C GLN A 65 -10.25 7.24 5.01
N VAL A 66 -9.93 7.34 3.71
CA VAL A 66 -8.54 7.26 3.20
C VAL A 66 -7.68 8.33 3.85
N LEU A 67 -8.15 9.59 3.87
CA LEU A 67 -7.44 10.69 4.53
C LEU A 67 -7.18 10.36 6.00
N ARG A 68 -8.20 9.96 6.75
CA ARG A 68 -8.06 9.61 8.17
C ARG A 68 -7.10 8.44 8.42
N MET A 69 -7.05 7.45 7.52
CA MET A 69 -6.12 6.31 7.67
C MET A 69 -4.67 6.71 7.40
N LEU A 70 -4.44 7.76 6.61
CA LEU A 70 -3.11 8.24 6.24
C LEU A 70 -2.63 9.42 7.11
N GLU A 71 -3.55 10.13 7.75
CA GLU A 71 -3.27 11.03 8.87
C GLU A 71 -2.86 10.17 10.08
N VAL A 72 -1.61 9.68 10.06
CA VAL A 72 -0.96 9.15 11.26
C VAL A 72 -0.96 10.30 12.24
N ASP A 73 -1.56 10.10 13.42
CA ASP A 73 -1.64 11.08 14.49
C ASP A 73 -0.30 11.83 14.59
N ILE A 74 -0.29 13.07 14.10
CA ILE A 74 0.64 14.07 14.58
C ILE A 74 0.27 14.15 16.06
N VAL A 75 0.97 13.37 16.89
CA VAL A 75 1.03 13.64 18.31
C VAL A 75 1.60 15.04 18.36
N ILE A 76 0.71 16.02 18.48
CA ILE A 76 1.06 17.38 18.82
C ILE A 76 1.70 17.24 20.20
N ASN A 77 3.02 17.30 20.25
CA ASN A 77 3.76 17.58 21.46
C ASN A 77 4.16 19.05 21.43
#